data_AF-A0A7W0Y9T5-F1
#
_entry.id   AF-A0A7W0Y9T5-F1
#
_cell.length_a   1.000
_cell.length_b   1.000
_cell.length_c   1.000
_cell.angle_alpha   90.00
_cell.angle_beta   90.00
_cell.angle_gamma   90.00
#
_symmetry.space_group_name_H-M   'P 1'
#
loop_
_entity.id
_entity.type
_entity.pdbx_description
1 polymer ?
#
loop_
_entity_poly.entity_id
_entity_poly.type
_entity_poly.pdbx_seq_one_letter_code
_entity_poly.pdbx_strand_id
1 'polypeptide(L)' 'MPDRNLELEAEIAKTPDEVAPYLVYADWLQQHGDPRGELIALSVELEHAPRRWSSMACRRGCARSSITAVDTGTSR' A
#
# COMPACT_ATOMS: atom_id res chain seq x y z
N MET A 1 -14.23 -21.03 -12.37
CA MET A 1 -14.32 -20.52 -10.99
C MET A 1 -13.68 -21.59 -10.13
N PRO A 2 -12.57 -21.32 -9.43
CA PRO A 2 -11.95 -22.34 -8.60
C PRO A 2 -12.89 -22.69 -7.44
N ASP A 3 -12.60 -23.82 -6.80
CA ASP A 3 -13.25 -24.19 -5.56
C ASP A 3 -13.08 -23.09 -4.50
N ARG A 4 -13.94 -23.11 -3.48
CA ARG A 4 -13.83 -22.22 -2.32
C ARG A 4 -13.19 -22.97 -1.17
N ASN A 5 -12.33 -22.29 -0.42
CA ASN A 5 -11.83 -22.83 0.83
C ASN A 5 -12.61 -22.23 2.01
N LEU A 6 -13.67 -22.93 2.41
CA LEU A 6 -14.58 -22.48 3.46
C LEU A 6 -13.89 -22.31 4.82
N GLU A 7 -12.82 -23.05 5.10
CA GLU A 7 -12.07 -22.93 6.35
C GLU A 7 -11.31 -21.60 6.41
N LEU A 8 -10.61 -21.23 5.32
CA LEU A 8 -9.93 -19.94 5.22
C LEU A 8 -10.93 -18.78 5.20
N GLU A 9 -12.06 -18.94 4.51
CA GLU A 9 -13.15 -17.95 4.50
C GLU A 9 -13.76 -17.76 5.90
N ALA A 10 -13.92 -18.84 6.67
CA ALA A 10 -14.39 -18.76 8.05
C ALA A 10 -13.39 -18.07 8.96
N GLU A 11 -12.08 -18.23 8.75
CA GLU A 11 -11.06 -17.52 9.52
C GLU A 11 -11.07 -16.02 9.22
N ILE A 12 -11.16 -15.65 7.94
CA ILE A 12 -11.36 -14.25 7.51
C ILE A 12 -12.62 -13.66 8.16
N ALA A 13 -13.71 -14.43 8.24
CA ALA A 13 -14.95 -13.97 8.84
C ALA A 13 -14.84 -13.73 10.36
N LYS A 14 -13.93 -14.40 11.06
CA LYS A 14 -13.67 -14.16 12.50
C LYS A 14 -12.89 -12.88 12.72
N THR A 15 -11.92 -12.58 11.86
CA THR A 15 -11.01 -11.44 11.98
C THR A 15 -10.90 -10.63 10.67
N PRO A 16 -11.97 -9.92 10.28
CA PRO A 16 -12.04 -9.28 8.97
C PRO A 16 -11.10 -8.07 8.79
N ASP A 17 -10.59 -7.51 9.89
CA ASP A 17 -9.66 -6.38 9.89
C ASP A 17 -8.18 -6.83 9.89
N GLU A 18 -7.92 -8.12 10.10
CA GLU A 18 -6.56 -8.65 10.10
C GLU A 18 -6.12 -9.02 8.69
N VAL A 19 -4.94 -8.57 8.31
CA VAL A 19 -4.36 -8.81 6.98
C VAL A 19 -3.86 -10.26 6.82
N ALA A 20 -3.44 -10.90 7.90
CA ALA A 20 -2.78 -12.21 7.84
C ALA A 20 -3.67 -13.32 7.24
N PRO A 21 -4.95 -13.49 7.62
CA PRO A 21 -5.84 -14.47 6.99
C PRO A 21 -6.02 -14.24 5.48
N TYR A 22 -6.10 -12.98 5.03
CA TYR A 22 -6.21 -12.65 3.61
C TYR A 22 -4.96 -13.04 2.82
N LEU A 23 -3.76 -12.87 3.38
CA LEU A 23 -2.52 -13.29 2.70
C LEU A 23 -2.41 -14.81 2.56
N VAL A 24 -2.85 -15.57 3.57
CA VAL A 24 -2.92 -17.04 3.48
C VAL A 24 -3.91 -17.48 2.40
N TYR A 25 -5.07 -16.83 2.33
CA TYR A 25 -6.07 -17.10 1.29
C TYR A 25 -5.57 -16.68 -0.11
N ALA A 26 -4.83 -15.58 -0.20
CA ALA A 26 -4.21 -15.10 -1.44
C ALA A 26 -3.18 -16.09 -2.00
N ASP A 27 -2.33 -16.66 -1.15
CA ASP A 27 -1.38 -17.69 -1.54
C ASP A 27 -2.09 -18.96 -2.05
N TRP A 28 -3.13 -19.41 -1.32
CA TRP A 28 -3.95 -20.53 -1.75
C TRP A 28 -4.60 -20.30 -3.13
N LEU A 29 -5.18 -19.11 -3.36
CA LEU A 29 -5.77 -18.74 -4.64
C LEU A 29 -4.74 -18.74 -5.79
N GLN A 30 -3.53 -18.22 -5.55
CA GLN A 30 -2.45 -18.21 -6.54
C GLN A 30 -2.01 -19.63 -6.92
N GLN A 31 -1.91 -20.54 -5.94
CA GLN A 31 -1.59 -21.95 -6.20
C GLN A 31 -2.63 -22.63 -7.10
N HIS A 32 -3.88 -22.16 -7.08
CA HIS A 32 -4.97 -22.65 -7.94
C HIS A 32 -5.10 -21.89 -9.26
N GLY A 33 -4.18 -20.96 -9.55
CA GLY A 33 -4.18 -20.15 -10.76
C GLY A 33 -5.28 -19.08 -10.79
N ASP A 34 -5.80 -18.66 -9.63
CA ASP A 34 -6.81 -17.62 -9.54
C ASP A 34 -6.15 -16.22 -9.44
N PRO A 35 -6.44 -15.31 -10.38
CA PRO A 35 -5.85 -13.96 -10.39
C PRO A 35 -6.24 -13.11 -9.17
N ARG A 36 -7.30 -13.48 -8.43
CA ARG A 36 -7.70 -12.79 -7.20
C ARG A 36 -6.64 -12.89 -6.11
N GLY A 37 -5.86 -13.97 -6.07
CA GLY A 37 -4.80 -14.09 -5.08
C GLY A 37 -3.74 -12.99 -5.24
N GLU A 38 -3.34 -12.69 -6.48
CA GLU A 38 -2.44 -11.57 -6.78
C GLU A 38 -3.08 -10.22 -6.42
N LEU A 39 -4.38 -10.03 -6.73
CA LEU A 39 -5.10 -8.79 -6.39
C LEU A 39 -5.15 -8.53 -4.87
N ILE A 40 -5.35 -9.58 -4.07
CA ILE A 40 -5.37 -9.46 -2.61
C ILE A 40 -3.99 -9.05 -2.10
N ALA A 41 -2.92 -9.71 -2.57
CA ALA A 41 -1.55 -9.36 -2.20
C ALA A 41 -1.21 -7.91 -2.54
N LEU A 42 -1.60 -7.44 -3.73
CA LEU A 42 -1.42 -6.04 -4.14
C LEU A 42 -2.22 -5.05 -3.30
N SER A 43 -3.44 -5.40 -2.92
CA SER A 43 -4.30 -4.54 -2.08
C SER A 43 -3.69 -4.34 -0.70
N VAL A 44 -3.16 -5.42 -0.11
CA VAL A 44 -2.43 -5.38 1.16
C VAL A 44 -1.18 -4.49 1.04
N GLU A 45 -0.38 -4.67 0.00
CA GLU A 45 0.81 -3.83 -0.23
C GLU A 45 0.43 -2.34 -0.35
N LEU A 46 -0.64 -2.01 -1.08
CA LEU A 46 -1.12 -0.64 -1.24
C LEU A 46 -1.63 0.00 0.06
N GLU A 47 -2.17 -0.80 0.97
CA GLU A 47 -2.61 -0.34 2.30
C GLU A 47 -1.41 0.02 3.20
N HIS A 48 -0.33 -0.77 3.11
CA HIS A 48 0.91 -0.52 3.87
C HIS A 48 1.82 0.51 3.22
N ALA A 49 1.70 0.72 1.91
CA ALA A 49 2.48 1.70 1.19
C ALA A 49 2.11 3.13 1.63
N PRO A 50 3.10 4.01 1.89
CA PRO A 50 2.81 5.41 2.14
C PRO A 50 2.09 5.98 0.91
N ARG A 51 0.90 6.56 1.10
CA ARG A 51 0.12 7.15 -0.01
C ARG A 51 0.92 8.30 -0.64
N ARG A 52 1.72 8.00 -1.67
CA ARG A 52 2.56 8.97 -2.38
C ARG A 52 1.76 9.74 -3.46
N TRP A 53 0.49 10.00 -3.20
CA TRP A 53 -0.34 10.88 -4.03
C TRP A 53 0.09 12.36 -3.92
N SER A 54 0.82 12.73 -2.86
CA SER A 54 1.15 14.14 -2.58
C SER A 54 2.32 14.74 -3.39
N SER A 55 2.91 14.06 -4.37
CA SER A 55 4.04 14.62 -5.15
C SER A 55 3.96 14.41 -6.66
N MET A 56 2.75 14.45 -7.21
CA MET A 56 2.54 14.61 -8.66
C MET A 56 2.01 15.99 -9.07
N ALA A 57 1.96 16.96 -8.15
CA ALA A 57 1.96 18.36 -8.53
C ALA A 57 3.38 18.73 -9.02
N CYS A 58 3.49 19.01 -10.32
CA CYS A 58 4.63 19.63 -10.99
C CYS A 58 5.83 18.73 -11.37
N ARG A 59 5.65 17.87 -12.39
CA ARG A 59 6.77 17.32 -13.19
C ARG A 59 7.02 18.11 -14.50
N ARG A 60 6.42 19.30 -14.65
CA ARG A 60 6.73 20.29 -15.70
C ARG A 60 6.53 21.69 -15.13
N GLY A 61 7.62 22.32 -14.66
CA GLY A 61 7.73 23.77 -14.49
C GLY A 61 7.04 24.41 -13.27
N CYS A 62 7.69 24.37 -12.11
CA CYS A 62 7.57 25.47 -11.13
C CYS A 62 8.97 25.99 -10.83
N ALA A 63 9.27 27.15 -11.39
CA ALA A 63 10.45 27.93 -11.08
C ALA A 63 10.31 28.60 -9.70
N ARG A 64 11.42 28.61 -8.95
CA ARG A 64 11.97 29.75 -8.21
C ARG A 64 11.16 30.33 -7.03
N SER A 65 11.61 30.01 -5.82
CA SER A 65 11.68 30.93 -4.66
C SER A 65 12.75 30.40 -3.71
N SER A 66 13.99 30.88 -3.84
CA SER A 66 14.57 31.92 -2.96
C SER A 66 14.91 31.40 -1.55
N ILE A 67 15.99 30.61 -1.46
CA ILE A 67 16.80 30.58 -0.24
C ILE A 67 17.61 31.89 -0.23
N THR A 68 17.00 32.94 0.30
CA THR A 68 17.71 34.09 0.86
C THR A 68 17.28 34.18 2.32
N ALA A 69 17.83 33.29 3.13
CA ALA A 69 17.95 33.53 4.56
C ALA A 69 19.41 33.93 4.80
N VAL A 70 19.66 35.22 4.63
CA VAL A 70 20.82 35.91 5.18
C VAL A 70 20.65 35.94 6.70
N ASP A 71 21.24 34.98 7.41
CA ASP A 71 21.39 35.11 8.86
C ASP A 71 22.79 35.67 9.15
N THR A 72 22.85 37.00 9.30
CA THR A 72 23.97 37.67 9.96
C THR A 72 23.64 37.75 11.45
N GLY A 73 24.29 36.91 12.25
CA GLY A 73 24.18 36.90 13.71
C GLY A 73 25.56 36.93 14.38
N THR A 74 26.01 38.13 14.71
CA THR A 74 27.22 38.50 15.45
C THR A 74 27.17 38.06 16.94
N SER A 75 28.37 37.87 17.52
CA SER A 75 28.73 37.77 18.96
C SER A 75 28.48 36.42 19.63
N ARG A 76 29.43 35.84 20.37
CA ARG A 76 30.35 36.43 21.36
C ARG A 76 31.64 35.63 21.51
#